data_AF-A0A511X5D2-F1
#
_entry.id   AF-A0A511X5D2-F1
#
_cell.length_a   1.000
_cell.length_b   1.000
_cell.length_c   1.000
_cell.angle_alpha   90.00
_cell.angle_beta   90.00
_cell.angle_gamma   90.00
#
_symmetry.space_group_name_H-M   'P 1'
#
loop_
_entity.id
_entity.type
_entity.pdbx_description
1 polymer ?
#
loop_
_entity_poly.entity_id
_entity_poly.type
_entity_poly.pdbx_seq_one_letter_code
_entity_poly.pdbx_strand_id
1 'polypeptide(L)'
;MAMDFVDLVLGACQDAFGETVTWQSALLAAPVQVQGIFDEGYSPFDGIGGDDGVASQHVSSATPVLGIRLIDWPGQVRQGDLLTIRNRLYRIREVQPDSHGAAKLLLNNAERENDPLPR
;
A
#
# COMPACT_ATOMS: atom_id res chain seq x y z
N MET A 1 20.84 26.50 0.89
CA MET A 1 20.53 25.84 -0.39
C MET A 1 19.67 24.64 -0.05
N ALA A 2 18.37 24.70 -0.31
CA ALA A 2 17.48 23.56 -0.07
C ALA A 2 17.67 22.56 -1.20
N MET A 3 17.88 21.28 -0.88
CA MET A 3 17.92 20.22 -1.88
C MET A 3 16.50 19.95 -2.37
N ASP A 4 16.35 19.76 -3.68
CA ASP A 4 15.10 19.33 -4.29
C ASP A 4 14.96 17.81 -4.14
N PHE A 5 14.36 17.38 -3.03
CA PHE A 5 14.15 15.96 -2.75
C PHE A 5 13.11 15.32 -3.66
N VAL A 6 12.17 16.11 -4.20
CA VAL A 6 11.03 15.60 -4.98
C VAL A 6 11.51 15.09 -6.32
N ASP A 7 12.35 15.86 -7.01
CA ASP A 7 12.82 15.47 -8.33
C ASP A 7 14.13 14.69 -8.27
N LEU A 8 15.06 15.06 -7.39
CA LEU A 8 16.40 14.45 -7.38
C LEU A 8 16.43 13.06 -6.72
N VAL A 9 15.52 12.79 -5.78
CA VAL A 9 15.49 11.54 -5.00
C VAL A 9 14.20 10.77 -5.26
N LEU A 10 13.04 11.39 -4.99
CA LEU A 10 11.76 10.68 -5.10
C LEU A 10 11.43 10.33 -6.56
N GLY A 11 11.71 11.23 -7.51
CA GLY A 11 11.56 10.96 -8.95
C GLY A 11 12.40 9.77 -9.41
N ALA A 12 13.70 9.79 -9.13
CA ALA A 12 14.60 8.69 -9.50
C ALA A 12 14.22 7.34 -8.87
N CYS A 13 13.75 7.33 -7.61
CA CYS A 13 13.27 6.12 -6.96
C CYS A 13 11.99 5.58 -7.60
N GLN A 14 11.05 6.46 -7.94
CA GLN A 14 9.81 6.09 -8.63
C GLN A 14 10.09 5.57 -10.04
N ASP A 15 11.04 6.16 -10.76
CA ASP A 15 11.42 5.68 -12.10
C ASP A 15 12.08 4.29 -12.05
N ALA A 16 12.86 4.00 -11.01
CA ALA A 16 13.60 2.74 -10.87
C ALA A 16 12.75 1.59 -10.28
N PHE A 17 11.89 1.89 -9.32
CA PHE A 17 11.17 0.88 -8.51
C PHE A 17 9.65 1.03 -8.54
N GLY A 18 9.14 2.10 -9.16
CA GLY A 18 7.71 2.34 -9.26
C GLY A 18 7.04 1.32 -10.16
N GLU A 19 5.82 0.95 -9.78
CA GLU A 19 4.91 0.19 -10.63
C GLU A 19 3.63 0.99 -10.87
N THR A 20 2.98 0.72 -12.01
CA THR A 20 1.69 1.33 -12.33
C THR A 20 0.61 0.69 -11.48
N VAL A 21 -0.11 1.52 -10.73
CA VAL A 21 -1.24 1.11 -9.90
C VAL A 21 -2.51 1.83 -10.37
N THR A 22 -3.64 1.16 -10.27
CA THR A 22 -4.93 1.79 -10.58
C THR A 22 -5.54 2.31 -9.29
N TRP A 23 -5.67 3.62 -9.17
CA TRP A 23 -6.29 4.28 -8.04
C TRP A 23 -7.74 4.65 -8.33
N GLN A 24 -8.64 4.21 -7.46
CA GLN A 24 -10.02 4.62 -7.44
C GLN A 24 -10.27 5.44 -6.18
N SER A 25 -10.32 6.76 -6.36
CA SER A 25 -10.78 7.67 -5.31
C SER A 25 -12.30 7.72 -5.25
N ALA A 26 -12.85 7.95 -4.07
CA ALA A 26 -14.27 8.30 -3.93
C ALA A 26 -14.61 9.67 -4.54
N LEU A 27 -13.61 10.54 -4.74
CA LEU A 27 -13.80 11.89 -5.28
C LEU A 27 -13.64 11.96 -6.80
N LEU A 28 -13.08 10.92 -7.43
CA LEU A 28 -12.86 10.88 -8.87
C LEU A 28 -13.98 10.08 -9.53
N ALA A 29 -14.45 10.58 -10.68
CA ALA A 29 -15.52 9.93 -11.44
C ALA A 29 -15.09 8.60 -12.07
N ALA A 30 -13.78 8.39 -12.27
CA ALA A 30 -13.21 7.21 -12.89
C ALA A 30 -11.87 6.82 -12.22
N PRO A 31 -11.49 5.54 -12.27
CA PRO A 31 -10.17 5.11 -11.82
C PRO A 31 -9.07 5.69 -12.70
N VAL A 32 -7.94 6.02 -12.08
CA VAL A 32 -6.79 6.62 -12.74
C VAL A 32 -5.54 5.77 -12.53
N GLN A 33 -4.67 5.72 -13.53
CA GLN A 33 -3.37 5.07 -13.40
C GLN A 33 -2.37 6.05 -12.80
N VAL A 34 -1.69 5.62 -11.75
CA VAL A 34 -0.69 6.40 -11.02
C VAL A 34 0.53 5.52 -10.74
N GLN A 35 1.64 6.14 -10.36
CA GLN A 35 2.87 5.43 -10.03
C GLN A 35 3.08 5.37 -8.51
N GLY A 36 3.59 4.23 -8.04
CA GLY A 36 4.02 4.05 -6.66
C GLY A 36 4.91 2.83 -6.50
N ILE A 37 5.72 2.83 -5.46
CA ILE A 37 6.57 1.70 -5.09
C ILE A 37 5.78 0.82 -4.13
N PHE A 38 5.34 -0.34 -4.60
CA PHE A 38 4.59 -1.29 -3.79
C PHE A 38 5.53 -2.26 -3.07
N ASP A 39 5.36 -2.37 -1.77
CA ASP A 39 6.02 -3.35 -0.92
C ASP A 39 4.94 -4.24 -0.27
N GLU A 40 4.96 -5.52 -0.62
CA GLU A 40 4.03 -6.51 -0.08
C GLU A 40 4.31 -6.86 1.39
N GLY A 41 5.46 -6.45 1.93
CA GLY A 41 5.92 -6.75 3.29
C GLY A 41 6.30 -8.21 3.44
N TYR A 42 7.58 -8.54 3.26
CA TYR A 42 8.08 -9.91 3.41
C TYR A 42 8.16 -10.37 4.88
N SER A 43 7.73 -11.61 5.18
CA SER A 43 8.36 -12.47 6.20
C SER A 43 8.15 -13.95 5.87
N PRO A 44 9.17 -14.82 6.01
CA PRO A 44 9.05 -16.23 5.66
C PRO A 44 8.11 -16.95 6.64
N PHE A 45 7.20 -17.72 6.06
CA PHE A 45 6.40 -18.69 6.78
C PHE A 45 7.29 -19.89 7.12
N ASP A 46 7.77 -20.00 8.36
CA ASP A 46 8.50 -21.20 8.80
C ASP A 46 7.49 -22.27 9.24
N GLY A 47 7.07 -23.08 8.27
CA GLY A 47 6.22 -24.21 8.52
C GLY A 47 7.04 -25.45 8.84
N ILE A 48 7.26 -25.74 10.13
CA ILE A 48 7.48 -27.10 10.68
C ILE A 48 6.93 -27.05 12.12
N GLY A 49 5.77 -27.63 12.44
CA GLY A 49 5.61 -29.08 12.62
C GLY A 49 6.17 -29.52 13.98
N GLY A 50 5.41 -29.37 15.07
CA GLY A 50 5.81 -29.84 16.40
C GLY A 50 4.64 -29.81 17.38
N ASP A 51 4.05 -30.99 17.55
CA ASP A 51 3.05 -31.39 18.54
C ASP A 51 3.31 -30.81 19.94
N ASP A 52 2.44 -29.92 20.42
CA ASP A 52 2.04 -29.81 21.83
C ASP A 52 1.05 -28.65 22.00
N GLY A 53 -0.20 -29.01 22.23
CA GLY A 53 -1.32 -28.09 22.31
C GLY A 53 -1.24 -27.14 23.50
N VAL A 54 -0.92 -25.86 23.25
CA VAL A 54 -1.49 -24.71 23.96
C VAL A 54 -1.63 -23.55 22.98
N ALA A 55 -2.83 -22.97 22.94
CA ALA A 55 -3.26 -21.91 22.04
C ALA A 55 -2.35 -20.68 22.00
N SER A 56 -2.07 -20.18 20.79
CA SER A 56 -2.53 -18.86 20.31
C SER A 56 -1.93 -18.56 18.95
N GLN A 57 -2.80 -18.58 17.94
CA GLN A 57 -2.69 -18.02 16.60
C GLN A 57 -1.44 -17.15 16.35
N HIS A 58 -0.49 -17.67 15.57
CA HIS A 58 0.55 -16.88 14.91
C HIS A 58 -0.13 -15.94 13.89
N VAL A 59 -0.70 -14.83 14.36
CA VAL A 59 -1.26 -13.79 13.48
C VAL A 59 -0.11 -12.98 12.90
N SER A 60 0.44 -13.48 11.80
CA SER A 60 1.33 -12.71 10.93
C SER A 60 0.51 -11.65 10.19
N SER A 61 0.40 -10.44 10.74
CA SER A 61 -0.25 -9.31 10.05
C SER A 61 0.79 -8.54 9.23
N ALA A 62 1.08 -9.02 8.02
CA ALA A 62 1.79 -8.23 7.02
C ALA A 62 0.87 -7.09 6.56
N THR A 63 1.27 -5.83 6.76
CA THR A 63 0.53 -4.68 6.23
C THR A 63 1.20 -4.25 4.93
N PRO A 64 0.61 -4.51 3.76
CA PRO A 64 1.14 -4.04 2.48
C PRO A 64 1.25 -2.51 2.49
N VAL A 65 2.30 -1.99 1.85
CA VAL A 65 2.61 -0.57 1.82
C VAL A 65 2.76 -0.11 0.37
N LEU A 66 2.29 1.10 0.09
CA LEU A 66 2.58 1.79 -1.17
C LEU A 66 3.24 3.14 -0.87
N GLY A 67 4.49 3.30 -1.33
CA GLY A 67 5.19 4.59 -1.31
C GLY A 67 4.84 5.39 -2.56
N ILE A 68 4.41 6.63 -2.38
CA ILE A 68 3.97 7.49 -3.49
C ILE A 68 4.63 8.86 -3.42
N ARG A 69 4.72 9.52 -4.58
CA ARG A 69 5.08 10.93 -4.71
C ARG A 69 3.81 11.74 -4.90
N LEU A 70 3.48 12.60 -3.94
CA LEU A 70 2.16 13.25 -3.86
C LEU A 70 1.86 14.15 -5.07
N ILE A 71 2.88 14.75 -5.68
CA ILE A 71 2.72 15.64 -6.84
C ILE A 71 2.31 14.91 -8.13
N ASP A 72 2.57 13.60 -8.23
CA ASP A 72 2.19 12.79 -9.40
C ASP A 72 0.74 12.33 -9.37
N TRP A 73 0.05 12.57 -8.24
CA TRP A 73 -1.32 12.12 -8.04
C TRP A 73 -2.28 13.28 -8.33
N PRO A 74 -3.33 13.06 -9.15
CA PRO A 74 -4.20 14.14 -9.62
C PRO A 74 -5.14 14.69 -8.53
N GLY A 75 -5.06 14.20 -7.29
CA GLY A 75 -5.89 14.62 -6.19
C GLY A 75 -5.36 14.17 -4.84
N GLN A 76 -6.05 14.60 -3.77
CA GLN A 76 -5.68 14.23 -2.41
C GLN A 76 -6.04 12.77 -2.13
N VAL A 77 -5.02 11.97 -1.80
CA VAL A 77 -5.19 10.58 -1.39
C VAL A 77 -5.84 10.51 -0.01
N ARG A 78 -6.84 9.64 0.15
CA ARG A 78 -7.60 9.54 1.40
C ARG A 78 -7.72 8.10 1.88
N GLN A 79 -7.91 7.96 3.19
CA GLN A 79 -8.32 6.69 3.80
C GLN A 79 -9.64 6.21 3.18
N GLY A 80 -9.71 4.92 2.89
CA GLY A 80 -10.87 4.27 2.28
C GLY A 80 -10.84 4.19 0.76
N ASP A 81 -9.96 4.94 0.10
CA ASP A 81 -9.76 4.81 -1.35
C ASP A 81 -9.27 3.41 -1.71
N LEU A 82 -9.56 2.98 -2.94
CA LEU A 82 -9.22 1.66 -3.44
C LEU A 82 -8.04 1.72 -4.42
N LEU A 83 -7.19 0.71 -4.34
CA LEU A 83 -6.01 0.55 -5.19
C LEU A 83 -6.01 -0.86 -5.77
N THR A 84 -5.91 -0.97 -7.09
CA THR A 84 -5.65 -2.24 -7.75
C THR A 84 -4.17 -2.31 -8.09
N ILE A 85 -3.48 -3.26 -7.47
CA ILE A 85 -2.03 -3.48 -7.61
C ILE A 85 -1.83 -4.95 -7.95
N ARG A 86 -1.15 -5.24 -9.07
CA ARG A 86 -0.92 -6.62 -9.55
C ARG A 86 -2.19 -7.49 -9.55
N ASN A 87 -3.30 -6.91 -10.02
CA ASN A 87 -4.60 -7.57 -10.10
C ASN A 87 -5.24 -7.96 -8.75
N ARG A 88 -4.76 -7.39 -7.63
CA ARG A 88 -5.33 -7.52 -6.28
C ARG A 88 -5.90 -6.20 -5.82
N LEU A 89 -7.03 -6.24 -5.12
CA LEU A 89 -7.68 -5.05 -4.58
C LEU A 89 -7.22 -4.76 -3.14
N TYR A 90 -6.72 -3.55 -2.94
CA TYR A 90 -6.30 -3.02 -1.66
C TYR A 90 -7.14 -1.79 -1.30
N ARG A 91 -7.33 -1.57 0.00
CA ARG A 91 -7.94 -0.37 0.55
C ARG A 91 -6.91 0.41 1.36
N ILE A 92 -6.86 1.72 1.17
CA ILE A 92 -6.00 2.60 1.96
C ILE A 92 -6.53 2.65 3.40
N ARG A 93 -5.77 2.08 4.33
CA ARG A 93 -6.06 2.13 5.76
C ARG A 93 -5.63 3.46 6.35
N GLU A 94 -4.46 3.97 5.95
CA GLU A 94 -3.86 5.17 6.53
C GLU A 94 -2.93 5.84 5.52
N VAL A 95 -2.87 7.17 5.56
CA VAL A 95 -2.00 8.00 4.72
C VAL A 95 -1.00 8.71 5.63
N GLN A 96 0.29 8.43 5.45
CA GLN A 96 1.38 9.02 6.21
C GLN A 96 2.26 9.88 5.29
N PRO A 97 1.97 11.19 5.15
CA PRO A 97 2.82 12.08 4.37
C PRO A 97 4.17 12.27 5.04
N ASP A 98 5.25 12.25 4.26
CA ASP A 98 6.53 12.78 4.70
C ASP A 98 6.57 14.30 4.42
N SER A 99 7.30 15.06 5.22
CA SER A 99 7.42 16.52 5.01
C SER A 99 8.22 16.90 3.76
N HIS A 100 8.51 15.95 2.87
CA HIS A 100 9.34 16.09 1.68
C HIS A 100 8.58 15.81 0.36
N GLY A 101 7.26 15.62 0.43
CA GLY A 101 6.40 15.49 -0.77
C GLY A 101 6.13 14.05 -1.20
N ALA A 102 6.59 13.05 -0.43
CA ALA A 102 6.14 11.68 -0.55
C ALA A 102 5.08 11.34 0.50
N ALA A 103 4.39 10.23 0.31
CA ALA A 103 3.54 9.64 1.33
C ALA A 103 3.68 8.12 1.34
N LYS A 104 3.64 7.57 2.56
CA LYS A 104 3.52 6.14 2.80
C LYS A 104 2.05 5.81 3.02
N LEU A 105 1.51 4.94 2.17
CA LEU A 105 0.14 4.44 2.28
C LEU A 105 0.17 3.05 2.91
N LEU A 106 -0.50 2.89 4.04
CA LEU A 106 -0.72 1.58 4.65
C LEU A 106 -1.98 0.98 4.07
N LEU A 107 -1.89 -0.26 3.58
CA LEU A 107 -2.94 -0.91 2.83
C LEU A 107 -3.50 -2.12 3.57
N ASN A 108 -4.80 -2.35 3.43
CA ASN A 108 -5.46 -3.60 3.80
C ASN A 108 -5.88 -4.35 2.53
N ASN A 109 -5.88 -5.68 2.58
CA ASN A 109 -6.44 -6.49 1.51
C ASN A 109 -7.97 -6.39 1.53
N ALA A 110 -8.54 -5.72 0.54
CA ALA A 110 -9.98 -5.47 0.47
C ALA A 110 -10.79 -6.74 0.11
N GLU A 111 -10.16 -7.73 -0.52
CA GLU A 111 -10.80 -9.01 -0.85
C GLU A 111 -11.02 -9.87 0.41
N ARG A 112 -10.12 -9.78 1.39
CA ARG A 112 -10.23 -10.50 2.67
C ARG A 112 -11.05 -9.78 3.73
N GLU A 113 -11.26 -8.47 3.60
CA GLU A 113 -12.05 -7.67 4.55
C GLU A 113 -13.57 -7.89 4.39
N ASN A 114 -14.01 -8.36 3.22
CA ASN A 114 -15.42 -8.69 2.92
C ASN A 114 -15.80 -10.15 3.22
N ASP A 115 -14.94 -10.93 3.89
CA ASP A 115 -15.26 -12.32 4.22
C ASP A 115 -16.40 -12.36 5.25
N PRO A 116 -17.56 -12.99 4.96
CA PRO A 116 -18.66 -13.05 5.91
C PRO A 116 -18.20 -13.74 7.20
N LEU A 117 -18.55 -13.15 8.34
CA LEU A 117 -18.31 -13.75 9.66
C LEU A 117 -18.84 -15.19 9.65
N PRO A 118 -18.05 -16.20 10.09
CA PRO A 118 -18.55 -17.55 10.23
C PRO A 118 -19.74 -17.54 11.20
N ARG A 119 -20.87 -18.11 10.76
CA ARG A 119 -22.09 -18.27 11.57
C ARG A 119 -21.93 -19.38 12.61
#